data_AF-A0A7N5KG61-F1
#
_entry.id   AF-A0A7N5KG61-F1
#
_cell.length_a   1.000
_cell.length_b   1.000
_cell.length_c   1.000
_cell.angle_alpha   90.00
_cell.angle_beta   90.00
_cell.angle_gamma   90.00
#
_symmetry.space_group_name_H-M   'P 1'
#
loop_
_entity.id
_entity.type
_entity.pdbx_description
1 polymer ?
#
loop_
_entity_poly.entity_id
_entity_poly.type
_entity_poly.pdbx_seq_one_letter_code
_entity_poly.pdbx_strand_id
1 'polypeptide(L)'
;MGKNKLFHPNLILLLLVFLPADASVSGKPQYMVLVPSLLHSETPEKGCLLLSYLNETVTLSASLESLRENRSLFTDLVVEKDLFHCVSFTVPRSPSNEEVMFLTIQVKGPTQEFKRRTTVVVKNQESLVFVQTDKPIYKPGQTGTKRPYSQNTSKKERPPPLQLP
;
A
#
# COMPACT_ATOMS: atom_id res chain seq x y z
N MET A 1 17.17 -14.11 -70.63
CA MET A 1 15.76 -14.50 -70.43
C MET A 1 15.34 -13.96 -69.06
N GLY A 2 14.31 -13.10 -68.99
CA GLY A 2 13.76 -12.45 -67.77
C GLY A 2 14.60 -11.28 -67.25
N LYS A 3 14.30 -9.97 -67.36
CA LYS A 3 13.08 -9.15 -67.48
C LYS A 3 12.17 -9.10 -66.24
N ASN A 4 12.19 -7.91 -65.61
CA ASN A 4 11.10 -7.19 -64.91
C ASN A 4 10.94 -7.50 -63.41
N LYS A 5 10.56 -6.58 -62.52
CA LYS A 5 10.48 -5.11 -62.42
C LYS A 5 10.07 -4.83 -60.96
N LEU A 6 10.57 -3.70 -60.42
CA LEU A 6 9.82 -2.76 -59.57
C LEU A 6 9.27 -3.25 -58.22
N PHE A 7 9.95 -2.89 -57.12
CA PHE A 7 9.26 -2.44 -55.90
C PHE A 7 9.94 -1.18 -55.35
N HIS A 8 9.12 -0.16 -55.18
CA HIS A 8 9.42 1.24 -54.89
C HIS A 8 10.25 1.44 -53.61
N PRO A 9 11.28 2.32 -53.61
CA PRO A 9 11.92 2.78 -52.39
C PRO A 9 11.17 4.01 -51.88
N ASN A 10 9.99 3.85 -51.30
CA ASN A 10 9.36 4.97 -50.60
C ASN A 10 8.32 4.50 -49.57
N LEU A 11 8.79 4.29 -48.35
CA LEU A 11 7.96 4.47 -47.18
C LEU A 11 8.83 5.01 -46.06
N ILE A 12 9.27 6.26 -46.20
CA ILE A 12 9.66 7.06 -45.05
C ILE A 12 8.39 7.14 -44.19
N LEU A 13 8.33 6.34 -43.13
CA LEU A 13 7.31 6.44 -42.10
C LEU A 13 7.58 7.73 -41.31
N LEU A 14 7.17 8.86 -41.87
CA LEU A 14 7.09 10.13 -41.15
C LEU A 14 5.88 10.03 -40.21
N LEU A 15 6.11 9.43 -39.04
CA LEU A 15 5.25 9.62 -37.88
C LEU A 15 5.44 11.06 -37.40
N LEU A 16 4.76 12.00 -38.06
CA LEU A 16 4.46 13.30 -37.48
C LEU A 16 3.45 13.05 -36.35
N VAL A 17 4.00 12.82 -35.16
CA VAL A 17 3.23 12.94 -33.92
C VAL A 17 2.93 14.43 -33.77
N PHE A 18 1.84 14.88 -34.38
CA PHE A 18 1.18 16.11 -33.96
C PHE A 18 0.57 15.84 -32.59
N LEU A 19 1.38 15.96 -31.53
CA LEU A 19 0.82 16.27 -30.23
C LEU A 19 0.10 17.61 -30.40
N PRO A 20 -1.20 17.72 -30.12
CA PRO A 20 -1.78 19.04 -29.90
C PRO A 20 -1.04 19.62 -28.70
N ALA A 21 -0.10 20.53 -28.98
CA ALA A 21 0.52 21.39 -28.00
C ALA A 21 -0.48 22.50 -27.63
N ASP A 22 -1.62 22.07 -27.11
CA ASP A 22 -2.58 22.90 -26.39
C ASP A 22 -3.08 22.09 -25.18
N ALA A 23 -2.13 21.51 -24.45
CA ALA A 23 -2.32 21.37 -23.02
C ALA A 23 -2.21 22.79 -22.44
N SER A 24 -3.28 23.57 -22.61
CA SER A 24 -3.67 24.55 -21.62
C SER A 24 -3.78 23.77 -20.31
N VAL A 25 -2.65 23.70 -19.60
CA VAL A 25 -2.62 23.27 -18.22
C VAL A 25 -3.48 24.31 -17.52
N SER A 26 -4.77 24.01 -17.41
CA SER A 26 -5.64 24.70 -16.49
C SER A 26 -4.95 24.52 -15.15
N GLY A 27 -4.33 25.58 -14.63
CA GLY A 27 -3.58 25.61 -13.36
C GLY A 27 -4.49 25.41 -12.14
N LYS A 28 -5.48 24.52 -12.29
CA LYS A 28 -6.37 24.04 -11.25
C LYS A 28 -5.62 22.97 -10.47
N PRO A 29 -5.55 23.10 -9.14
CA PRO A 29 -4.97 22.10 -8.27
C PRO A 29 -5.54 20.70 -8.51
N GLN A 30 -4.65 19.72 -8.59
CA GLN A 30 -4.98 18.31 -8.79
C GLN A 30 -4.43 17.48 -7.64
N TYR A 31 -5.22 16.49 -7.23
CA TYR A 31 -4.94 15.60 -6.11
C TYR A 31 -5.16 14.16 -6.53
N MET A 32 -4.18 13.30 -6.30
CA MET A 32 -4.33 11.86 -6.50
C MET A 32 -3.78 11.11 -5.30
N VAL A 33 -4.56 10.18 -4.76
CA VAL A 33 -4.21 9.40 -3.59
C VAL A 33 -4.18 7.92 -3.94
N LEU A 34 -3.13 7.23 -3.55
CA LEU A 34 -2.93 5.80 -3.74
C LEU A 34 -2.78 5.14 -2.37
N VAL A 35 -3.72 4.27 -2.01
CA VAL A 35 -3.68 3.49 -0.77
C VAL A 35 -4.12 2.06 -1.08
N PRO A 36 -3.48 1.02 -0.49
CA PRO A 36 -3.94 -0.35 -0.61
C PRO A 36 -5.40 -0.51 -0.17
N SER A 37 -6.15 -1.34 -0.88
CA SER A 37 -7.52 -1.71 -0.50
C SER A 37 -7.57 -2.68 0.67
N LEU A 38 -6.48 -3.43 0.91
CA LEU A 38 -6.27 -4.33 2.04
C LEU A 38 -5.07 -3.84 2.86
N LEU A 39 -5.29 -3.56 4.13
CA LEU A 39 -4.29 -3.12 5.09
C LEU A 39 -4.07 -4.21 6.14
N HIS A 40 -2.82 -4.50 6.47
CA HIS A 40 -2.49 -5.43 7.53
C HIS A 40 -2.26 -4.68 8.85
N SER A 41 -2.89 -5.17 9.92
CA SER A 41 -2.64 -4.63 11.25
C SER A 41 -1.20 -4.89 11.68
N GLU A 42 -0.68 -4.03 12.57
CA GLU A 42 0.60 -4.22 13.27
C GLU A 42 1.83 -4.23 12.35
N THR A 43 1.63 -3.98 11.06
CA THR A 43 2.69 -3.80 10.06
C THR A 43 2.63 -2.41 9.44
N PRO A 44 3.78 -1.81 9.07
CA PRO A 44 3.79 -0.56 8.34
C PRO A 44 3.16 -0.71 6.95
N GLU A 45 2.07 -0.01 6.74
CA GLU A 45 1.41 0.18 5.44
C GLU A 45 1.86 1.51 4.83
N LYS A 46 1.71 1.66 3.51
CA LYS A 46 2.11 2.88 2.79
C LYS A 46 0.95 3.46 1.99
N GLY A 47 0.73 4.75 2.14
CA GLY A 47 -0.14 5.54 1.27
C GLY A 47 0.69 6.60 0.56
N CYS A 48 0.44 6.82 -0.72
CA CYS A 48 1.12 7.84 -1.51
C CYS A 48 0.13 8.90 -2.02
N LEU A 49 0.61 10.12 -2.13
CA LEU A 49 -0.13 11.27 -2.62
C LEU A 49 0.68 11.94 -3.72
N LEU A 50 -0.01 12.29 -4.80
CA LEU A 50 0.48 13.21 -5.82
C LEU A 50 -0.31 14.50 -5.73
N LEU A 51 0.43 15.59 -5.54
CA LEU A 51 -0.05 16.95 -5.58
C LEU A 51 0.46 17.61 -6.86
N SER A 52 -0.40 18.33 -7.58
CA SER A 52 0.01 19.05 -8.80
C SER A 52 -0.75 20.36 -8.97
N TYR A 53 -0.08 21.36 -9.53
CA TYR A 53 -0.57 22.72 -9.73
C TYR A 53 -0.99 23.41 -8.42
N LEU A 54 -0.23 23.19 -7.34
CA LEU A 54 -0.45 23.82 -6.03
C LEU A 54 0.45 25.04 -5.83
N ASN A 55 -0.16 26.18 -5.56
CA ASN A 55 0.56 27.43 -5.26
C ASN A 55 0.80 27.65 -3.77
N GLU A 56 0.29 26.77 -2.91
CA GLU A 56 0.34 26.85 -1.46
C GLU A 56 0.78 25.52 -0.84
N THR A 57 1.42 25.61 0.34
CA THR A 57 1.72 24.44 1.16
C THR A 57 0.42 23.92 1.77
N VAL A 58 0.29 22.60 1.85
CA VAL A 58 -0.91 21.95 2.38
C VAL A 58 -0.58 21.02 3.52
N THR A 59 -1.60 20.75 4.31
CA THR A 59 -1.58 19.87 5.47
C THR A 59 -2.40 18.62 5.17
N LEU A 60 -1.82 17.45 5.41
CA LEU A 60 -2.46 16.16 5.22
C LEU A 60 -2.88 15.52 6.52
N SER A 61 -4.09 14.99 6.51
CA SER A 61 -4.62 14.14 7.55
C SER A 61 -5.26 12.89 6.94
N ALA A 62 -5.12 11.77 7.65
CA ALA A 62 -5.81 10.54 7.33
C ALA A 62 -6.40 9.93 8.60
N SER A 63 -7.63 9.44 8.49
CA SER A 63 -8.34 8.76 9.56
C SER A 63 -9.02 7.50 9.04
N LEU A 64 -9.13 6.53 9.92
CA LEU A 64 -9.82 5.28 9.74
C LEU A 64 -11.04 5.27 10.67
N GLU A 65 -12.22 5.09 10.12
CA GLU A 65 -13.48 5.15 10.85
C GLU A 65 -14.23 3.81 10.72
N SER A 66 -14.63 3.25 11.84
CA SER A 66 -15.50 2.08 11.94
C SER A 66 -16.77 2.46 12.72
N LEU A 67 -17.72 1.53 12.86
CA LEU A 67 -18.90 1.75 13.71
C LEU A 67 -18.55 1.89 15.20
N ARG A 68 -17.37 1.42 15.61
CA ARG A 68 -16.96 1.33 17.03
C ARG A 68 -15.98 2.43 17.41
N GLU A 69 -15.06 2.75 16.49
CA GLU A 69 -13.93 3.62 16.76
C GLU A 69 -13.59 4.47 15.54
N ASN A 70 -13.26 5.74 15.80
CA ASN A 70 -12.63 6.64 14.85
C ASN A 70 -11.17 6.84 15.27
N ARG A 71 -10.25 6.55 14.36
CA ARG A 71 -8.83 6.56 14.63
C ARG A 71 -8.08 7.41 13.62
N SER A 72 -7.21 8.29 14.09
CA SER A 72 -6.27 8.97 13.19
C SER A 72 -5.10 8.05 12.85
N LEU A 73 -4.72 8.01 11.57
CA LEU A 73 -3.49 7.35 11.10
C LEU A 73 -2.31 8.32 11.16
N PHE A 74 -2.54 9.56 10.72
CA PHE A 74 -1.63 10.68 10.90
C PHE A 74 -2.43 11.99 10.82
N THR A 75 -1.95 12.98 11.55
CA THR A 75 -2.48 14.34 11.55
C THR A 75 -1.39 15.32 11.15
N ASP A 76 -1.81 16.34 10.43
CA ASP A 76 -1.05 17.54 10.16
C ASP A 76 0.33 17.36 9.49
N LEU A 77 0.43 16.40 8.57
CA LEU A 77 1.64 16.24 7.77
C LEU A 77 1.74 17.38 6.75
N VAL A 78 2.72 18.26 6.94
CA VAL A 78 2.96 19.38 6.04
C VAL A 78 3.68 18.89 4.79
N VAL A 79 3.09 19.14 3.63
CA VAL A 79 3.64 18.75 2.33
C VAL A 79 3.82 19.98 1.46
N GLU A 80 5.02 20.10 0.87
CA GLU A 80 5.35 21.15 -0.07
C GLU A 80 4.56 21.03 -1.38
N LYS A 81 4.62 22.10 -2.17
CA LYS A 81 3.92 22.24 -3.45
C LYS A 81 4.39 21.17 -4.44
N ASP A 82 3.46 20.69 -5.26
CA ASP A 82 3.76 19.87 -6.45
C ASP A 82 4.65 18.65 -6.21
N LEU A 83 4.30 17.87 -5.19
CA LEU A 83 5.13 16.79 -4.69
C LEU A 83 4.42 15.43 -4.74
N PHE A 84 5.20 14.40 -5.06
CA PHE A 84 4.83 13.00 -4.83
C PHE A 84 5.44 12.53 -3.50
N HIS A 85 4.59 12.26 -2.52
CA HIS A 85 5.02 11.82 -1.19
C HIS A 85 4.39 10.49 -0.82
N CYS A 86 5.13 9.64 -0.12
CA CYS A 86 4.58 8.42 0.48
C CYS A 86 4.77 8.47 2.00
N VAL A 87 3.70 8.22 2.72
CA VAL A 87 3.66 8.18 4.18
C VAL A 87 3.49 6.73 4.61
N SER A 88 4.32 6.29 5.54
CA SER A 88 4.13 4.99 6.19
C SER A 88 3.32 5.19 7.47
N PHE A 89 2.33 4.32 7.69
CA PHE A 89 1.49 4.33 8.88
C PHE A 89 1.22 2.91 9.33
N THR A 90 0.92 2.72 10.62
CA THR A 90 0.59 1.40 11.17
C THR A 90 -0.84 1.40 11.67
N VAL A 91 -1.62 0.41 11.24
CA VAL A 91 -2.98 0.17 11.72
C VAL A 91 -2.92 -0.75 12.94
N PRO A 92 -3.61 -0.47 14.05
CA PRO A 92 -3.65 -1.35 15.20
C PRO A 92 -4.35 -2.67 14.87
N ARG A 93 -4.20 -3.64 15.75
CA ARG A 93 -5.01 -4.86 15.70
C ARG A 93 -6.50 -4.53 15.90
N SER A 94 -7.35 -4.99 14.98
CA SER A 94 -8.80 -4.92 15.11
C SER A 94 -9.31 -6.02 16.07
N PRO A 95 -10.43 -5.80 16.80
CA PRO A 95 -11.07 -6.85 17.57
C PRO A 95 -11.53 -8.06 16.72
N SER A 96 -11.86 -7.86 15.43
CA SER A 96 -12.13 -8.95 14.50
C SER A 96 -10.90 -9.27 13.65
N ASN A 97 -10.77 -10.50 13.16
CA ASN A 97 -9.64 -10.87 12.29
C ASN A 97 -9.63 -10.08 10.98
N GLU A 98 -10.81 -9.69 10.51
CA GLU A 98 -11.01 -8.89 9.31
C GLU A 98 -12.17 -7.91 9.56
N GLU A 99 -12.01 -6.66 9.12
CA GLU A 99 -13.00 -5.60 9.30
C GLU A 99 -12.97 -4.63 8.12
N VAL A 100 -14.14 -4.23 7.63
CA VAL A 100 -14.25 -3.16 6.64
C VAL A 100 -14.35 -1.82 7.37
N MET A 101 -13.46 -0.90 7.06
CA MET A 101 -13.43 0.45 7.64
C MET A 101 -13.46 1.52 6.56
N PHE A 102 -13.86 2.73 6.94
CA PHE A 102 -13.81 3.89 6.08
C PHE A 102 -12.49 4.62 6.27
N LEU A 103 -11.69 4.71 5.22
CA LEU A 103 -10.52 5.57 5.16
C LEU A 103 -10.94 6.95 4.63
N THR A 104 -10.69 7.98 5.42
CA THR A 104 -10.88 9.37 5.06
C THR A 104 -9.51 10.03 4.92
N ILE A 105 -9.27 10.69 3.80
CA ILE A 105 -8.05 11.44 3.52
C ILE A 105 -8.44 12.88 3.23
N GLN A 106 -7.77 13.81 3.90
CA GLN A 106 -8.03 15.24 3.77
C GLN A 106 -6.71 15.96 3.48
N VAL A 107 -6.78 16.86 2.50
CA VAL A 107 -5.71 17.78 2.12
C VAL A 107 -6.27 19.18 2.34
N LYS A 108 -5.69 19.92 3.29
CA LYS A 108 -6.17 21.23 3.70
C LYS A 108 -5.08 22.27 3.47
N GLY A 109 -5.37 23.28 2.66
CA GLY A 109 -4.53 24.46 2.49
C GLY A 109 -5.21 25.72 3.02
N PRO A 110 -4.52 26.88 2.95
CA PRO A 110 -5.10 28.17 3.32
C PRO A 110 -6.35 28.55 2.51
N THR A 111 -6.39 28.23 1.21
CA THR A 111 -7.46 28.66 0.30
C THR A 111 -8.36 27.54 -0.20
N GLN A 112 -7.99 26.29 0.03
CA GLN A 112 -8.70 25.12 -0.50
C GLN A 112 -8.68 23.93 0.44
N GLU A 113 -9.65 23.04 0.24
CA GLU A 113 -9.74 21.78 0.97
C GLU A 113 -10.25 20.67 0.05
N PHE A 114 -9.57 19.54 0.09
CA PHE A 114 -9.98 18.31 -0.58
C PHE A 114 -10.19 17.22 0.47
N LYS A 115 -11.29 16.48 0.37
CA LYS A 115 -11.59 15.34 1.23
C LYS A 115 -12.10 14.17 0.40
N ARG A 116 -11.49 13.00 0.58
CA ARG A 116 -11.90 11.75 -0.06
C ARG A 116 -12.16 10.69 1.01
N ARG A 117 -13.28 9.99 0.88
CA ARG A 117 -13.63 8.84 1.71
C ARG A 117 -13.74 7.59 0.84
N THR A 118 -13.15 6.49 1.28
CA THR A 118 -13.21 5.18 0.63
C THR A 118 -13.33 4.07 1.67
N THR A 119 -13.76 2.89 1.27
CA THR A 119 -13.68 1.70 2.12
C THR A 119 -12.37 0.97 1.91
N VAL A 120 -11.81 0.42 2.98
CA VAL A 120 -10.65 -0.46 2.98
C VAL A 120 -10.95 -1.66 3.88
N VAL A 121 -10.31 -2.79 3.60
CA VAL A 121 -10.33 -3.97 4.46
C VAL A 121 -9.11 -3.90 5.35
N VAL A 122 -9.29 -3.99 6.66
CA VAL A 122 -8.21 -4.19 7.63
C VAL A 122 -8.22 -5.65 8.03
N LYS A 123 -7.11 -6.33 7.83
CA LYS A 123 -6.92 -7.71 8.26
C LYS A 123 -5.84 -7.77 9.32
N ASN A 124 -6.12 -8.50 10.40
CA ASN A 124 -5.11 -8.73 11.43
C ASN A 124 -3.98 -9.59 10.89
N GLN A 125 -2.75 -9.24 11.25
CA GLN A 125 -1.62 -10.08 10.90
C GLN A 125 -1.77 -11.46 11.57
N GLU A 126 -1.69 -12.50 10.73
CA GLU A 126 -1.61 -13.89 11.15
C GLU A 126 -0.13 -14.29 11.24
N SER A 127 0.23 -15.00 12.31
CA SER A 127 1.56 -15.58 12.48
C SER A 127 1.56 -17.03 12.01
N LEU A 128 2.51 -17.39 11.15
CA LEU A 128 2.70 -18.79 10.77
C LEU A 128 3.58 -19.48 11.82
N VAL A 129 3.03 -20.47 12.52
CA VAL A 129 3.75 -21.23 13.53
C VAL A 129 4.09 -22.61 12.99
N PHE A 130 5.38 -22.90 12.92
CA PHE A 130 5.93 -24.20 12.57
C PHE A 130 6.42 -24.91 13.83
N VAL A 131 6.21 -26.21 13.90
CA VAL A 131 6.71 -27.04 15.00
C VAL A 131 7.68 -28.04 14.42
N GLN A 132 8.94 -27.93 14.81
CA GLN A 132 9.97 -28.91 14.49
C GLN A 132 10.15 -29.86 15.66
N THR A 133 9.89 -31.14 15.43
CA THR A 133 10.21 -32.21 16.38
C THR A 133 11.63 -32.72 16.13
N ASP A 134 12.27 -33.29 17.14
CA ASP A 134 13.56 -33.97 16.95
C ASP A 134 13.42 -35.29 16.17
N LYS A 135 12.23 -35.90 16.19
CA LYS A 135 11.91 -37.14 15.45
C LYS A 135 10.49 -37.10 14.87
N PRO A 136 10.25 -37.75 13.73
CA PRO A 136 8.90 -37.87 13.17
C PRO A 136 8.01 -38.86 13.95
N ILE A 137 8.60 -39.85 14.65
CA ILE A 137 7.88 -40.90 15.41
C ILE A 137 8.61 -41.16 16.73
N TYR A 138 7.86 -41.29 17.83
CA TYR A 138 8.36 -41.64 19.18
C TYR A 138 7.86 -43.00 19.62
N LYS A 139 8.64 -43.69 20.46
CA LYS A 139 8.21 -44.92 21.13
C LYS A 139 7.34 -44.60 22.36
N PRO A 140 6.46 -45.51 22.81
CA PRO A 140 5.74 -45.36 24.07
C PRO A 140 6.71 -45.11 25.24
N GLY A 141 6.46 -44.09 26.05
CA GLY A 141 7.30 -43.69 27.20
C GLY A 141 8.53 -42.83 26.85
N GLN A 142 8.71 -42.44 25.58
CA GLN A 142 9.81 -41.58 25.16
C GLN A 142 9.41 -40.11 25.14
N THR A 143 10.09 -39.28 25.93
CA THR A 143 9.94 -37.82 25.92
C THR A 143 10.54 -37.22 24.65
N GLY A 144 9.78 -36.36 23.98
CA GLY A 144 10.23 -35.63 22.78
C GLY A 144 10.53 -34.16 23.03
N THR A 145 11.34 -33.57 22.16
CA THR A 145 11.59 -32.11 22.15
C THR A 145 10.93 -31.47 20.95
N LYS A 146 10.19 -30.37 21.18
CA LYS A 146 9.63 -29.51 20.13
C LYS A 146 10.33 -28.16 20.15
N ARG A 147 10.59 -27.65 18.95
CA ARG A 147 11.03 -26.27 18.73
C ARG A 147 9.94 -25.54 17.95
N PRO A 148 9.14 -24.69 18.62
CA PRO A 148 8.25 -23.81 17.91
C PRO A 148 9.05 -22.74 17.18
N TYR A 149 8.57 -22.36 16.01
CA TYR A 149 9.15 -21.31 15.18
C TYR A 149 8.01 -20.44 14.65
N SER A 150 8.04 -19.15 14.93
CA SER A 150 7.02 -18.21 14.46
C SER A 150 7.60 -17.32 13.36
N GLN A 151 6.90 -17.26 12.25
CA GLN A 151 7.18 -16.32 11.18
C GLN A 151 5.98 -15.39 11.05
N ASN A 152 6.17 -14.14 11.45
CA ASN A 152 5.29 -13.05 11.03
C ASN A 152 5.75 -12.61 9.65
N THR A 153 4.82 -12.17 8.79
CA THR A 153 5.16 -11.63 7.45
C THR A 153 6.11 -10.43 7.51
N SER A 154 6.27 -9.82 8.70
CA SER A 154 7.17 -8.69 8.97
C SER A 154 8.36 -8.99 9.90
N LYS A 155 8.39 -10.14 10.60
CA LYS A 155 9.48 -10.46 11.56
C LYS A 155 9.61 -11.96 11.85
N LYS A 156 10.84 -12.44 11.96
CA LYS A 156 11.17 -13.82 12.36
C LYS A 156 11.44 -13.86 13.86
N GLU A 157 10.65 -14.63 14.61
CA GLU A 157 10.82 -14.77 16.06
C GLU A 157 10.97 -16.24 16.46
N ARG A 158 11.93 -16.53 17.35
CA ARG A 158 12.25 -17.89 17.78
C ARG A 158 11.81 -18.09 19.24
N PRO A 159 10.63 -18.69 19.48
CA PRO A 159 10.19 -19.01 20.84
C PRO A 159 11.02 -20.14 21.47
N PRO A 160 11.02 -20.27 22.82
CA PRO A 160 11.81 -21.26 23.53
C PRO A 160 11.35 -22.71 23.25
N PRO A 161 12.24 -23.71 23.41
CA PRO A 161 11.88 -25.12 23.22
C PRO A 161 10.84 -25.58 24.23
N LEU A 162 9.95 -26.47 23.79
CA LEU A 162 8.92 -27.11 24.62
C LEU A 162 9.17 -28.62 24.70
N GLN A 163 8.96 -29.22 25.87
CA GLN A 163 8.98 -30.68 26.05
C GLN A 163 7.58 -31.25 25.81
N LEU A 164 7.47 -32.42 25.17
CA LEU A 164 6.24 -33.21 25.24
C LEU A 164 6.32 -34.25 26.36
N PRO A 165 5.18 -34.57 27.01
CA PRO A 165 5.07 -35.81 27.76
C PRO A 165 5.29 -37.05 26.88
#